data_AF-A0A925MHH2-F1
#
_entry.id   AF-A0A925MHH2-F1
#
_cell.length_a   1.000
_cell.length_b   1.000
_cell.length_c   1.000
_cell.angle_alpha   90.00
_cell.angle_beta   90.00
_cell.angle_gamma   90.00
#
_symmetry.space_group_name_H-M   'P 1'
#
loop_
_entity.id
_entity.type
_entity.pdbx_description
1 polymer ?
#
loop_
_entity_poly.entity_id
_entity_poly.type
_entity_poly.pdbx_seq_one_letter_code
_entity_poly.pdbx_strand_id
1 'polypeptide(L)'
;MASKKTKSVKKVAPKVKAPVKVKAAPKPKAAPIKQGPRHPHGRVVEKHGSKAELAKVIASAIARADQDAGSLETQLKKASNAQLLRLQRATQTLKDKFGSRDKLIAAISSASKKSKDKDYLAKLDSYSLPQLLDLAAGAQRIDR
;
A
#
# COMPACT_ATOMS: atom_id res chain seq x y z
N MET A 1 -35.44 36.57 58.95
CA MET A 1 -36.52 35.58 59.17
C MET A 1 -36.54 34.65 57.97
N ALA A 2 -36.40 33.33 58.00
CA ALA A 2 -35.89 32.35 58.94
C ALA A 2 -35.58 31.12 58.06
N SER A 3 -34.38 30.55 58.19
CA SER A 3 -34.01 29.28 57.57
C SER A 3 -34.88 28.14 58.10
N LYS A 4 -35.30 27.21 57.25
CA LYS A 4 -35.62 25.83 57.67
C LYS A 4 -34.65 24.85 57.02
N LYS A 5 -34.00 24.14 57.92
CA LYS A 5 -32.91 23.18 57.83
C LYS A 5 -33.53 21.85 58.21
N THR A 6 -33.24 20.76 57.49
CA THR A 6 -33.17 19.42 58.10
C THR A 6 -32.21 18.51 57.32
N LYS A 7 -31.09 18.21 57.97
CA LYS A 7 -30.32 16.96 57.87
C LYS A 7 -31.25 15.80 58.37
N SER A 8 -31.04 14.49 58.22
CA SER A 8 -29.85 13.70 58.57
C SER A 8 -30.14 12.17 58.39
N VAL A 9 -29.10 11.38 58.11
CA VAL A 9 -28.75 10.04 58.71
C VAL A 9 -29.65 8.83 58.35
N LYS A 10 -29.22 7.75 57.65
CA LYS A 10 -28.15 6.71 57.83
C LYS A 10 -28.47 5.61 58.87
N LYS A 11 -28.76 4.36 58.41
CA LYS A 11 -28.38 3.04 59.02
C LYS A 11 -28.84 1.87 58.10
N VAL A 12 -27.97 1.10 57.42
CA VAL A 12 -27.24 -0.16 57.80
C VAL A 12 -28.15 -1.42 57.77
N ALA A 13 -28.14 -2.23 56.68
CA ALA A 13 -27.46 -3.56 56.44
C ALA A 13 -28.23 -4.78 57.02
N PRO A 14 -28.19 -6.06 56.50
CA PRO A 14 -27.05 -6.82 55.91
C PRO A 14 -27.38 -7.67 54.63
N LYS A 15 -26.48 -7.85 53.64
CA LYS A 15 -25.38 -8.82 53.43
C LYS A 15 -25.77 -10.29 53.12
N VAL A 16 -25.66 -10.70 51.84
CA VAL A 16 -25.27 -12.07 51.43
C VAL A 16 -24.29 -11.99 50.24
N LYS A 17 -23.19 -12.73 50.33
CA LYS A 17 -22.03 -12.83 49.41
C LYS A 17 -22.36 -13.79 48.25
N ALA A 18 -22.00 -13.54 46.99
CA ALA A 18 -20.80 -14.06 46.25
C ALA A 18 -21.13 -14.06 44.72
N PRO A 19 -20.21 -14.34 43.77
CA PRO A 19 -18.79 -14.05 43.67
C PRO A 19 -18.43 -13.20 42.43
N VAL A 20 -17.19 -12.72 42.40
CA VAL A 20 -16.56 -11.80 41.44
C VAL A 20 -16.46 -12.41 40.04
N LYS A 21 -17.04 -11.74 39.03
CA LYS A 21 -16.70 -11.95 37.61
C LYS A 21 -15.66 -10.90 37.23
N VAL A 22 -14.40 -11.31 37.19
CA VAL A 22 -13.25 -10.47 36.80
C VAL A 22 -13.46 -10.01 35.36
N LYS A 23 -13.89 -8.76 35.16
CA LYS A 23 -13.91 -8.14 33.83
C LYS A 23 -12.47 -7.82 33.47
N ALA A 24 -11.94 -8.55 32.50
CA ALA A 24 -10.64 -8.32 31.89
C ALA A 24 -10.48 -6.84 31.51
N ALA A 25 -9.34 -6.27 31.90
CA ALA A 25 -9.00 -4.88 31.64
C ALA A 25 -9.08 -4.55 30.13
N PRO A 26 -9.63 -3.37 29.74
CA PRO A 26 -9.61 -2.94 28.36
C PRO A 26 -8.17 -2.69 27.92
N LYS A 27 -7.72 -3.40 26.88
CA LYS A 27 -6.41 -3.27 26.25
C LYS A 27 -6.12 -1.78 25.92
N PRO A 28 -4.89 -1.28 26.14
CA PRO A 28 -4.55 0.10 25.84
C PRO A 28 -4.78 0.39 24.36
N LYS A 29 -5.54 1.45 24.06
CA LYS A 29 -5.79 1.91 22.70
C LYS A 29 -4.44 2.16 22.02
N ALA A 30 -4.14 1.38 20.98
CA ALA A 30 -2.97 1.58 20.15
C ALA A 30 -2.90 3.05 19.73
N ALA A 31 -1.72 3.66 19.89
CA ALA A 31 -1.46 5.04 19.49
C ALA A 31 -1.99 5.27 18.05
N PRO A 32 -2.61 6.43 17.76
CA PRO A 32 -3.11 6.70 16.42
C PRO A 32 -1.91 6.66 15.47
N ILE A 33 -1.86 5.61 14.65
CA ILE A 33 -0.95 5.51 13.51
C ILE A 33 -1.20 6.79 12.72
N LYS A 34 -0.22 7.70 12.63
CA LYS A 34 -0.31 8.90 11.80
C LYS A 34 -0.63 8.43 10.39
N GLN A 35 -1.91 8.44 10.03
CA GLN A 35 -2.35 8.00 8.71
C GLN A 35 -1.87 9.10 7.77
N GLY A 36 -0.74 8.86 7.09
CA GLY A 36 -0.29 9.72 6.00
C GLY A 36 -1.47 9.97 5.06
N PRO A 37 -1.50 11.13 4.38
CA PRO A 37 -2.70 11.71 3.79
C PRO A 37 -3.60 10.65 3.19
N ARG A 38 -4.85 10.60 3.66
CA ARG A 38 -5.83 9.61 3.18
C ARG A 38 -6.06 9.76 1.67
N HIS A 39 -5.88 10.97 1.13
CA HIS A 39 -6.10 11.27 -0.28
C HIS A 39 -4.83 11.07 -1.15
N PRO A 40 -4.95 10.47 -2.35
CA PRO A 40 -3.82 10.25 -3.25
C PRO A 40 -3.07 11.54 -3.62
N HIS A 41 -3.78 12.67 -3.76
CA HIS A 41 -3.16 13.97 -4.02
C HIS A 41 -2.17 14.38 -2.91
N GLY A 42 -2.59 14.33 -1.65
CA GLY A 42 -1.73 14.70 -0.52
C GLY A 42 -0.46 13.85 -0.44
N ARG A 43 -0.57 12.55 -0.76
CA ARG A 43 0.61 11.65 -0.81
C ARG A 43 1.60 12.00 -1.91
N VAL A 44 1.12 12.49 -3.06
CA VAL A 44 1.99 12.93 -4.15
C VAL A 44 2.74 14.19 -3.74
N VAL A 45 2.03 15.17 -3.19
CA VAL A 45 2.63 16.45 -2.78
C VAL A 45 3.67 16.24 -1.66
N GLU A 46 3.32 15.48 -0.62
CA GLU A 46 4.25 15.27 0.51
C GLU A 46 5.51 14.47 0.14
N LYS A 47 5.39 13.48 -0.74
CA LYS A 47 6.51 12.57 -1.05
C LYS A 47 7.34 13.00 -2.25
N HIS A 48 6.74 13.74 -3.16
CA HIS A 48 7.33 14.02 -4.47
C HIS A 48 7.26 15.50 -4.86
N GLY A 49 6.69 16.37 -4.01
CA GLY A 49 6.51 17.80 -4.30
C GLY A 49 5.34 18.05 -5.24
N SER A 50 5.40 17.49 -6.45
CA SER A 50 4.39 17.69 -7.48
C SER A 50 4.12 16.45 -8.32
N LYS A 51 2.96 16.47 -9.00
CA LYS A 51 2.58 15.42 -9.96
C LYS A 51 3.57 15.34 -11.13
N ALA A 52 4.06 16.49 -11.60
CA ALA A 52 4.96 16.58 -12.75
C ALA A 52 6.33 15.95 -12.43
N GLU A 53 6.88 16.21 -11.25
CA GLU A 53 8.15 15.61 -10.81
C GLU A 53 8.03 14.09 -10.67
N LEU A 54 6.94 13.63 -10.05
CA LEU A 54 6.65 12.21 -9.96
C LEU A 54 6.57 11.57 -11.36
N ALA A 55 5.84 12.20 -12.29
CA ALA A 55 5.73 11.71 -13.66
C ALA A 55 7.10 11.62 -14.36
N LYS A 56 7.98 12.61 -14.20
CA LYS A 56 9.34 12.60 -14.77
C LYS A 56 10.23 11.51 -14.17
N VAL A 57 10.18 11.33 -12.85
CA VAL A 57 10.91 10.26 -12.15
C VAL A 57 10.42 8.88 -12.59
N ILE A 58 9.12 8.70 -12.77
CA ILE A 58 8.56 7.44 -13.28
C ILE A 58 8.92 7.23 -14.74
N ALA A 59 8.81 8.27 -15.58
CA ALA A 59 9.13 8.19 -17.00
C ALA A 59 10.57 7.73 -17.19
N SER A 60 11.52 8.36 -16.51
CA SER A 60 12.94 7.95 -16.54
C SER A 60 13.18 6.55 -15.96
N ALA A 61 12.41 6.12 -14.96
CA ALA A 61 12.55 4.78 -14.38
C ALA A 61 11.92 3.66 -15.21
N ILE A 62 10.96 3.95 -16.10
CA ILE A 62 10.21 2.97 -16.90
C ILE A 62 10.59 3.01 -18.38
N ALA A 63 11.14 4.12 -18.86
CA ALA A 63 11.59 4.27 -20.24
C ALA A 63 12.43 3.07 -20.65
N ARG A 64 11.95 2.37 -21.68
CA ARG A 64 12.64 1.26 -22.32
C ARG A 64 13.63 1.84 -23.33
N ALA A 65 14.60 1.04 -23.76
CA ALA A 65 15.54 1.45 -24.80
C ALA A 65 14.83 1.96 -26.06
N ASP A 66 13.65 1.42 -26.38
CA ASP A 66 12.85 1.79 -27.55
C ASP A 66 11.74 2.83 -27.26
N GLN A 67 11.63 3.36 -26.03
CA GLN A 67 10.56 4.26 -25.64
C GLN A 67 11.10 5.62 -25.24
N ASP A 68 10.56 6.67 -25.87
CA ASP A 68 10.91 8.04 -25.54
C ASP A 68 10.35 8.46 -24.17
N ALA A 69 11.25 8.89 -23.28
CA ALA A 69 10.90 9.30 -21.93
C ALA A 69 10.00 10.55 -21.92
N GLY A 70 10.12 11.44 -22.91
CA GLY A 70 9.30 12.66 -23.02
C GLY A 70 7.83 12.35 -23.34
N SER A 71 7.60 11.40 -24.24
CA SER A 71 6.29 10.88 -24.60
C SER A 71 5.61 10.16 -23.43
N LEU A 72 6.39 9.40 -22.65
CA LEU A 72 5.90 8.79 -21.42
C LEU A 72 5.58 9.85 -20.35
N GLU A 73 6.41 10.88 -20.19
CA GLU A 73 6.15 11.95 -19.23
C GLU A 73 4.83 12.68 -19.54
N THR A 74 4.57 13.00 -20.81
CA THR A 74 3.31 13.65 -21.23
C THR A 74 2.08 12.75 -21.00
N GLN A 75 2.19 11.45 -21.23
CA GLN A 75 1.13 10.50 -20.89
C GLN A 75 0.92 10.38 -19.37
N LEU A 76 2.01 10.33 -18.60
CA LEU A 76 1.97 10.24 -17.13
C LEU A 76 1.42 11.51 -16.48
N LYS A 77 1.63 12.68 -17.08
CA LYS A 77 0.98 13.94 -16.66
C LYS A 77 -0.54 13.87 -16.78
N LYS A 78 -1.08 13.14 -17.76
CA LYS A 78 -2.53 12.92 -17.93
C LYS A 78 -3.09 11.84 -16.98
N ALA A 79 -2.26 10.90 -16.52
CA ALA A 79 -2.67 9.85 -15.59
C ALA A 79 -3.14 10.40 -14.22
N SER A 80 -3.94 9.63 -13.48
CA SER A 80 -4.40 10.07 -12.16
C SER A 80 -3.30 9.94 -11.09
N ASN A 81 -3.39 10.74 -10.02
CA ASN A 81 -2.42 10.68 -8.91
C ASN A 81 -2.36 9.28 -8.26
N ALA A 82 -3.47 8.56 -8.22
CA ALA A 82 -3.50 7.18 -7.72
C ALA A 82 -2.72 6.21 -8.63
N GLN A 83 -2.85 6.36 -9.95
CA GLN A 83 -2.10 5.55 -10.92
C GLN A 83 -0.60 5.82 -10.83
N LEU A 84 -0.23 7.08 -10.69
CA LEU A 84 1.16 7.51 -10.50
C LEU A 84 1.79 6.88 -9.25
N LEU A 85 1.10 6.92 -8.11
CA LEU A 85 1.57 6.25 -6.89
C LEU A 85 1.66 4.73 -7.05
N ARG A 86 0.74 4.10 -7.79
CA ARG A 86 0.81 2.66 -8.08
C ARG A 86 2.03 2.34 -8.96
N LEU A 87 2.29 3.14 -9.99
CA LEU A 87 3.44 2.96 -10.87
C LEU A 87 4.76 3.17 -10.10
N GLN A 88 4.83 4.17 -9.21
CA GLN A 88 5.98 4.38 -8.34
C GLN A 88 6.26 3.16 -7.46
N ARG A 89 5.23 2.58 -6.85
CA ARG A 89 5.39 1.35 -6.06
C ARG A 89 5.88 0.20 -6.93
N ALA A 90 5.32 0.07 -8.14
CA ALA A 90 5.70 -0.98 -9.07
C ALA A 90 7.18 -0.86 -9.49
N THR A 91 7.65 0.34 -9.83
CA THR A 91 9.08 0.57 -10.15
C THR A 91 9.99 0.29 -8.96
N GLN A 92 9.56 0.66 -7.76
CA GLN A 92 10.30 0.35 -6.53
C GLN A 92 10.38 -1.16 -6.30
N THR A 93 9.26 -1.87 -6.37
CA THR A 93 9.25 -3.34 -6.22
C THR A 93 10.04 -4.06 -7.31
N LEU A 94 10.09 -3.52 -8.53
CA LEU A 94 10.93 -4.06 -9.59
C LEU A 94 12.40 -3.97 -9.20
N LYS A 95 12.85 -2.78 -8.79
CA LYS A 95 14.23 -2.54 -8.35
C LYS A 95 14.60 -3.39 -7.14
N ASP A 96 13.73 -3.46 -6.14
CA ASP A 96 13.99 -4.16 -4.88
C ASP A 96 14.02 -5.69 -5.03
N LYS A 97 13.11 -6.27 -5.83
CA LYS A 97 12.97 -7.74 -5.93
C LYS A 97 13.68 -8.35 -7.13
N PHE A 98 13.72 -7.66 -8.26
CA PHE A 98 14.18 -8.22 -9.54
C PHE A 98 15.37 -7.45 -10.12
N GLY A 99 15.57 -6.19 -9.73
CA GLY A 99 16.58 -5.29 -10.26
C GLY A 99 16.20 -4.67 -11.59
N SER A 100 15.92 -5.49 -12.61
CA SER A 100 15.58 -5.03 -13.97
C SER A 100 14.36 -5.75 -14.54
N ARG A 101 13.78 -5.16 -15.58
CA ARG A 101 12.62 -5.73 -16.29
C ARG A 101 12.97 -7.08 -16.93
N ASP A 102 14.14 -7.23 -17.53
CA ASP A 102 14.54 -8.49 -18.18
C ASP A 102 14.66 -9.62 -17.16
N LYS A 103 15.18 -9.32 -15.96
CA LYS A 103 15.24 -10.28 -14.84
C LYS A 103 13.84 -10.67 -14.35
N LEU A 104 12.90 -9.73 -14.33
CA LEU A 104 11.51 -10.02 -14.01
C LEU A 104 10.89 -10.96 -15.06
N ILE A 105 11.10 -10.70 -16.35
CA ILE A 105 10.60 -11.55 -17.45
C ILE A 105 11.23 -12.95 -17.37
N ALA A 106 12.54 -13.03 -17.16
CA ALA A 106 13.24 -14.29 -16.95
C ALA A 106 12.63 -15.07 -15.76
N ALA A 107 12.44 -14.42 -14.62
CA ALA A 107 11.84 -15.04 -13.43
C ALA A 107 10.42 -15.55 -13.68
N ILE A 108 9.57 -14.79 -14.37
CA ILE A 108 8.21 -15.22 -14.76
C ILE A 108 8.26 -16.43 -15.68
N SER A 109 9.15 -16.40 -16.68
CA SER A 109 9.27 -17.46 -17.67
C SER A 109 9.79 -18.76 -17.05
N SER A 110 10.70 -18.67 -16.09
CA SER A 110 11.22 -19.80 -15.30
C SER A 110 10.14 -20.39 -14.40
N ALA A 111 9.42 -19.56 -13.64
CA ALA A 111 8.32 -20.02 -12.78
C ALA A 111 7.18 -20.65 -13.59
N SER A 112 6.88 -20.10 -14.77
CA SER A 112 5.86 -20.66 -15.66
C SER A 112 6.34 -21.87 -16.48
N LYS A 113 7.60 -22.30 -16.33
CA LYS A 113 8.26 -23.37 -17.12
C LYS A 113 8.17 -23.14 -18.64
N LYS A 114 8.06 -21.88 -19.07
CA LYS A 114 7.93 -21.44 -20.47
C LYS A 114 9.12 -20.60 -20.93
N SER A 115 10.27 -20.75 -20.28
CA SER A 115 11.49 -19.99 -20.59
C SER A 115 12.03 -20.19 -22.00
N LYS A 116 11.66 -21.27 -22.69
CA LYS A 116 12.06 -21.57 -24.07
C LYS A 116 11.06 -21.09 -25.13
N ASP A 117 9.89 -20.62 -24.71
CA ASP A 117 8.83 -20.19 -25.61
C ASP A 117 9.05 -18.73 -26.03
N LYS A 118 9.53 -18.53 -27.25
CA LYS A 118 9.85 -17.21 -27.80
C LYS A 118 8.60 -16.33 -27.93
N ASP A 119 7.46 -16.92 -28.29
CA ASP A 119 6.20 -16.18 -28.44
C ASP A 119 5.68 -15.70 -27.08
N TYR A 120 5.90 -16.52 -26.04
CA TYR A 120 5.58 -16.14 -24.68
C TYR A 120 6.47 -15.01 -24.15
N LEU A 121 7.79 -15.07 -24.39
CA LEU A 121 8.72 -14.01 -24.02
C LEU A 121 8.39 -12.69 -24.73
N ALA A 122 8.09 -12.74 -26.04
CA ALA A 122 7.67 -11.55 -26.79
C ALA A 122 6.37 -10.94 -26.24
N LYS A 123 5.41 -11.78 -25.82
CA LYS A 123 4.19 -11.30 -25.13
C LYS A 123 4.52 -10.64 -23.79
N LEU A 124 5.44 -11.21 -23.00
CA LEU A 124 5.89 -10.60 -21.74
C LEU A 124 6.55 -9.23 -21.97
N ASP A 125 7.33 -9.08 -23.04
CA ASP A 125 7.92 -7.80 -23.40
C ASP A 125 6.86 -6.74 -23.73
N SER A 126 5.71 -7.12 -24.29
CA SER A 126 4.63 -6.16 -24.55
C SER A 126 3.97 -5.61 -23.27
N TYR A 127 3.96 -6.36 -22.16
CA TYR A 127 3.17 -6.00 -20.99
C TYR A 127 3.71 -4.78 -20.22
N SER A 128 2.82 -4.06 -19.57
CA SER A 128 3.22 -2.98 -18.65
C SER A 128 3.92 -3.55 -17.42
N LEU A 129 4.82 -2.77 -16.81
CA LEU A 129 5.54 -3.15 -15.58
C LEU A 129 4.60 -3.66 -14.46
N PRO A 130 3.48 -2.99 -14.11
CA PRO A 130 2.58 -3.51 -13.08
C PRO A 130 1.90 -4.84 -13.46
N GLN A 131 1.64 -5.10 -14.74
CA GLN A 131 1.11 -6.40 -15.18
C GLN A 131 2.15 -7.51 -15.02
N LEU A 132 3.42 -7.25 -15.35
CA LEU A 132 4.48 -8.23 -15.16
C LEU A 132 4.66 -8.59 -13.67
N LEU A 133 4.60 -7.62 -12.77
CA LEU A 133 4.70 -7.90 -11.34
C LEU A 133 3.53 -8.75 -10.82
N ASP A 134 2.33 -8.54 -11.35
CA ASP A 134 1.16 -9.33 -11.01
C ASP A 134 1.31 -10.77 -11.53
N LEU A 135 1.79 -10.94 -12.77
CA LEU A 135 2.13 -12.25 -13.33
C LEU A 135 3.22 -12.95 -12.52
N ALA A 136 4.26 -12.23 -12.08
CA ALA A 136 5.30 -12.80 -11.23
C ALA A 136 4.75 -13.24 -9.87
N ALA A 137 3.87 -12.43 -9.26
CA ALA A 137 3.21 -12.80 -8.01
C ALA A 137 2.27 -14.00 -8.19
N GLY A 138 1.58 -14.10 -9.32
CA GLY A 138 0.74 -15.25 -9.69
C GLY A 138 1.57 -16.51 -9.92
N ALA A 139 2.65 -16.43 -10.69
CA ALA A 139 3.53 -17.55 -10.98
C ALA A 139 4.16 -18.12 -9.70
N GLN A 140 4.59 -17.25 -8.77
CA GLN A 140 5.10 -17.67 -7.45
C GLN A 140 4.08 -18.40 -6.59
N ARG A 141 2.77 -18.17 -6.79
CA ARG A 141 1.72 -18.90 -6.05
C ARG A 141 1.43 -20.27 -6.63
N ILE A 142 1.62 -20.44 -7.94
CA ILE A 142 1.37 -21.71 -8.62
C ILE A 142 2.45 -22.75 -8.28
N ASP A 143 3.69 -22.30 -8.04
CA ASP A 143 4.80 -23.17 -7.63
C ASP A 143 4.78 -23.56 -6.14
N ARG A 144 3.83 -23.07 -5.33
CA ARG A 144 3.74 -23.31 -3.88
C ARG A 144 2.68 -24.34 -3.53
#